data_AF-A0A529LX90-F1
#
_entry.id   AF-A0A529LX90-F1
#
_cell.length_a   1.000
_cell.length_b   1.000
_cell.length_c   1.000
_cell.angle_alpha   90.00
_cell.angle_beta   90.00
_cell.angle_gamma   90.00
#
_symmetry.space_group_name_H-M   'P 1'
#
loop_
_entity.id
_entity.type
_entity.pdbx_description
1 polymer ?
#
loop_
_entity_poly.entity_id
_entity_poly.type
_entity_poly.pdbx_seq_one_letter_code
_entity_poly.pdbx_strand_id
1 'polypeptide(L)'
;MLEITTELEKLLAVMPGPVSIVAGIAVLRAIGLDDPDGDLQATIGTFAAERGRAIRFDRGADHVSLTAQSRGPKTLLKRSEKLDNSAAN
;
A
#
# COMPACT_ATOMS: atom_id res chain seq x y z
N MET A 1 -6.22 -14.33 -19.51
CA MET A 1 -6.04 -12.89 -19.80
C MET A 1 -7.28 -12.20 -20.35
N LEU A 2 -8.08 -12.84 -21.24
CA LEU A 2 -9.28 -12.20 -21.83
C LEU A 2 -10.37 -11.79 -20.82
N GLU A 3 -10.50 -12.48 -19.69
CA GLU A 3 -11.54 -12.13 -18.69
C GLU A 3 -11.25 -10.81 -17.98
N ILE A 4 -9.98 -10.54 -17.64
CA ILE A 4 -9.56 -9.31 -16.97
C ILE A 4 -9.92 -8.09 -17.81
N THR A 5 -9.55 -8.12 -19.09
CA THR A 5 -9.84 -7.02 -20.02
C THR A 5 -11.35 -6.85 -20.22
N THR A 6 -12.08 -7.96 -20.33
CA THR A 6 -13.54 -7.94 -20.52
C THR A 6 -14.26 -7.27 -19.36
N GLU A 7 -13.90 -7.60 -18.11
CA GLU A 7 -14.54 -7.00 -16.94
C GLU A 7 -14.15 -5.54 -16.74
N LEU A 8 -12.89 -5.17 -17.01
CA LEU A 8 -12.49 -3.76 -16.97
C LEU A 8 -13.16 -2.93 -18.08
N GLU A 9 -13.47 -3.52 -19.24
CA GLU A 9 -14.29 -2.87 -20.27
C GLU A 9 -15.75 -2.69 -19.82
N LYS A 10 -16.34 -3.68 -19.15
CA LYS A 10 -17.69 -3.54 -18.57
C LYS A 10 -17.72 -2.42 -17.53
N LEU A 11 -16.69 -2.31 -16.70
CA LEU A 11 -16.55 -1.21 -15.74
C LEU A 11 -16.56 0.16 -16.44
N LEU A 12 -15.81 0.29 -17.54
CA LEU A 12 -15.78 1.51 -18.36
C LEU A 12 -17.12 1.81 -19.04
N ALA A 13 -17.89 0.79 -19.42
CA ALA A 13 -19.22 0.97 -19.99
C ALA A 13 -20.21 1.55 -18.99
N VAL A 14 -20.09 1.17 -17.71
CA VAL A 14 -20.93 1.68 -16.61
C VAL A 14 -20.45 3.06 -16.16
N MET A 15 -19.14 3.27 -16.08
CA MET A 15 -18.52 4.53 -15.66
C MET A 15 -17.59 5.06 -16.75
N PRO A 16 -18.14 5.78 -17.75
CA PRO A 16 -17.34 6.37 -18.81
C PRO A 16 -16.49 7.50 -18.23
N GLY A 17 -15.18 7.31 -18.16
CA GLY A 17 -14.29 8.28 -17.53
C GLY A 17 -12.90 7.73 -17.22
N PRO A 18 -12.17 8.37 -16.30
CA PRO A 18 -10.88 7.85 -15.84
C PRO A 18 -11.07 6.54 -15.07
N VAL A 19 -10.15 5.59 -15.29
CA VAL A 19 -10.18 4.27 -14.65
C VAL A 19 -9.81 4.43 -13.18
N SER A 20 -10.75 4.14 -12.28
CA SER A 20 -10.49 4.17 -10.83
C SER A 20 -9.75 2.91 -10.38
N ILE A 21 -8.62 3.08 -9.68
CA ILE A 21 -7.84 1.96 -9.14
C ILE A 21 -8.68 1.11 -8.18
N VAL A 22 -9.43 1.72 -7.27
CA VAL A 22 -10.28 1.00 -6.29
C VAL A 22 -11.36 0.19 -7.00
N ALA A 23 -12.02 0.78 -8.01
CA ALA A 23 -13.05 0.08 -8.77
C ALA A 23 -12.46 -1.06 -9.61
N GLY A 24 -11.29 -0.84 -10.23
CA GLY A 24 -10.56 -1.88 -10.95
C GLY A 24 -10.19 -3.04 -10.03
N ILE A 25 -9.62 -2.78 -8.85
CA ILE A 25 -9.25 -3.83 -7.88
C ILE A 25 -10.49 -4.63 -7.46
N ALA A 26 -11.60 -3.95 -7.16
CA ALA A 26 -12.85 -4.62 -6.79
C ALA A 26 -13.35 -5.56 -7.91
N VAL A 27 -13.23 -5.14 -9.17
CA VAL A 27 -13.57 -5.97 -10.33
C VAL A 27 -12.64 -7.19 -10.44
N LEU A 28 -11.33 -7.00 -10.30
CA LEU A 28 -10.36 -8.10 -10.36
C LEU A 28 -10.56 -9.10 -9.21
N ARG A 29 -10.89 -8.62 -8.01
CA ARG A 29 -11.26 -9.46 -6.87
C ARG A 29 -12.58 -10.22 -7.12
N ALA A 30 -13.55 -9.60 -7.78
CA ALA A 30 -14.84 -10.23 -8.08
C ALA A 30 -14.71 -11.41 -9.06
N ILE A 31 -13.72 -11.39 -9.95
CA ILE A 31 -13.39 -12.54 -10.81
C ILE A 31 -12.41 -13.53 -10.15
N GLY A 32 -12.06 -13.31 -8.88
CA GLY A 32 -11.29 -14.26 -8.07
C GLY A 32 -9.77 -14.08 -8.11
N LEU A 33 -9.24 -12.92 -8.53
CA LEU A 33 -7.81 -12.65 -8.38
C LEU A 33 -7.50 -12.31 -6.90
N ASP A 34 -6.61 -13.09 -6.29
CA ASP A 34 -6.14 -12.89 -4.91
C ASP A 34 -4.76 -12.19 -4.84
N ASP A 35 -4.24 -11.68 -5.97
CA ASP A 35 -2.95 -10.98 -6.05
C ASP A 35 -2.90 -9.74 -5.13
N PRO A 36 -1.71 -9.32 -4.67
CA PRO A 36 -1.59 -8.12 -3.84
C PRO A 36 -2.00 -6.86 -4.62
N ASP A 37 -2.45 -5.83 -3.89
CA ASP A 37 -2.99 -4.61 -4.49
C ASP A 37 -2.01 -3.91 -5.46
N GLY A 38 -0.70 -4.02 -5.20
CA GLY A 38 0.33 -3.49 -6.09
C GLY A 38 0.35 -4.15 -7.48
N ASP A 39 0.20 -5.46 -7.54
CA ASP A 39 0.17 -6.22 -8.81
C ASP A 39 -1.16 -5.98 -9.56
N LEU A 40 -2.26 -5.92 -8.82
CA LEU A 40 -3.57 -5.56 -9.38
C LEU A 40 -3.55 -4.13 -9.94
N GLN A 41 -2.94 -3.19 -9.21
CA GLN A 41 -2.78 -1.79 -9.65
C GLN A 41 -1.92 -1.70 -10.91
N ALA A 42 -0.83 -2.47 -11.01
CA ALA A 42 0.00 -2.52 -12.22
C ALA A 42 -0.78 -3.05 -13.43
N THR A 43 -1.63 -4.06 -13.22
CA THR A 43 -2.51 -4.61 -14.25
C THR A 43 -3.53 -3.58 -14.74
N ILE A 44 -4.19 -2.88 -13.82
CA ILE A 44 -5.15 -1.81 -14.14
C ILE A 44 -4.44 -0.65 -14.85
N GLY A 45 -3.23 -0.32 -14.43
CA GLY A 45 -2.41 0.72 -15.05
C GLY A 45 -2.06 0.41 -16.50
N THR A 46 -1.64 -0.82 -16.77
CA THR A 46 -1.38 -1.29 -18.14
C THR A 46 -2.65 -1.19 -18.99
N PHE A 47 -3.78 -1.68 -18.49
CA PHE A 47 -5.05 -1.61 -19.21
C PHE A 47 -5.48 -0.17 -19.54
N ALA A 48 -5.35 0.75 -18.57
CA ALA A 48 -5.67 2.16 -18.80
C ALA A 48 -4.77 2.80 -19.87
N ALA A 49 -3.47 2.47 -19.86
CA ALA A 49 -2.52 2.93 -20.87
C ALA A 49 -2.86 2.37 -22.26
N GLU A 50 -3.18 1.09 -22.37
CA GLU A 50 -3.59 0.46 -23.64
C GLU A 50 -4.86 1.07 -24.23
N ARG A 51 -5.79 1.51 -23.38
CA ARG A 51 -7.03 2.17 -23.80
C ARG A 51 -6.91 3.67 -23.95
N GLY A 52 -5.73 4.26 -23.72
CA GLY A 52 -5.52 5.71 -23.79
C GLY A 52 -6.38 6.48 -22.77
N ARG A 53 -6.63 5.89 -21.60
CA ARG A 53 -7.49 6.45 -20.56
C ARG A 53 -6.65 6.96 -19.38
N ALA A 54 -7.09 8.07 -18.80
CA ALA A 54 -6.51 8.57 -17.56
C ALA A 54 -6.84 7.63 -16.40
N ILE A 55 -5.90 7.51 -15.45
CA ILE A 55 -6.09 6.77 -14.20
C ILE A 55 -6.53 7.73 -13.12
N ARG A 56 -7.56 7.35 -12.37
CA ARG A 56 -7.97 8.02 -11.13
C ARG A 56 -7.44 7.24 -9.94
N PHE A 57 -6.50 7.85 -9.25
CA PHE A 57 -6.04 7.38 -7.96
C PHE A 57 -7.05 7.79 -6.90
N ASP A 58 -8.08 6.96 -6.72
CA ASP A 58 -8.95 7.10 -5.56
C ASP A 58 -8.11 6.69 -4.34
N ARG A 59 -7.70 7.67 -3.54
CA ARG A 59 -6.87 7.48 -2.35
C ARG A 59 -7.73 6.74 -1.31
N GLY A 60 -7.83 5.42 -1.47
CA GLY A 60 -8.25 4.52 -0.41
C GLY A 60 -7.37 4.80 0.80
N ALA A 61 -8.00 5.20 1.89
CA ALA A 61 -7.35 5.60 3.11
C ALA A 61 -6.42 4.49 3.63
N ASP A 62 -5.33 4.94 4.24
CA ASP A 62 -4.43 4.16 5.07
C ASP A 62 -3.47 3.21 4.35
N HIS A 63 -2.44 3.84 3.79
CA HIS A 63 -1.09 3.33 3.94
C HIS A 63 -0.79 3.16 5.45
N VAL A 64 -1.25 2.07 6.09
CA VAL A 64 -0.80 1.66 7.43
C VAL A 64 0.71 1.46 7.30
N SER A 65 1.44 2.52 7.55
CA SER A 65 2.89 2.53 7.66
C SER A 65 3.22 2.14 9.10
N LEU A 66 2.97 0.89 9.49
CA LEU A 66 3.36 0.38 10.81
C LEU A 66 3.91 -1.05 10.73
N THR A 67 4.75 -1.33 9.74
CA THR A 67 5.85 -2.30 9.92
C THR A 67 7.19 -1.56 9.91
N ALA A 68 7.30 -0.51 10.72
CA ALA A 68 8.59 -0.06 11.23
C ALA A 68 9.07 -1.10 12.26
N GLN A 69 9.57 -2.20 11.73
CA GLN A 69 10.40 -3.15 12.46
C GLN A 69 11.67 -2.42 12.92
N SER A 70 11.93 -2.49 14.24
CA SER A 70 13.24 -2.42 14.89
C SER A 70 14.10 -1.17 14.68
N ARG A 71 14.01 -0.21 15.61
CA ARG A 71 15.18 0.32 16.37
C ARG A 71 14.70 0.79 17.75
N GLY A 72 15.06 0.07 18.80
CA GLY A 72 14.82 0.51 20.18
C GLY A 72 15.45 1.90 20.44
N PRO A 73 14.93 2.68 21.39
CA PRO A 73 15.52 3.97 21.72
C PRO A 73 16.94 3.78 22.27
N LYS A 74 17.96 4.01 21.45
CA LYS A 74 19.33 4.23 21.90
C LYS A 74 19.44 5.67 22.43
N THR A 75 18.89 5.95 23.61
CA THR A 75 19.19 7.21 24.31
C THR A 75 19.20 7.02 25.82
N LEU A 76 20.41 7.17 26.37
CA LEU A 76 20.73 7.64 27.72
C LEU A 76 19.96 7.03 28.90
N LEU A 77 20.63 6.14 29.65
CA LEU A 77 20.54 6.19 31.10
C LEU A 77 21.88 6.68 31.68
N LYS A 78 21.72 7.63 32.60
CA LYS A 78 22.71 8.58 33.13
C LYS A 78 24.01 7.92 33.60
N ARG A 79 25.12 8.61 33.31
CA ARG A 79 26.27 8.70 34.22
C ARG A 79 25.76 9.13 35.60
N SER A 80 25.87 8.28 36.60
CA SER A 80 25.88 8.64 38.03
C SER A 80 26.21 7.39 38.84
N GLU A 81 27.48 7.20 39.19
CA GLU A 81 27.81 6.98 40.60
C GLU A 81 29.28 7.35 40.81
N LYS A 82 29.49 8.41 41.60
CA LYS A 82 30.78 8.84 42.09
C LYS A 82 31.36 7.72 42.95
N LEU A 83 32.63 7.42 42.72
CA LEU A 83 33.56 7.01 43.77
C LEU A 83 33.42 7.99 44.94
N ASP A 84 33.06 7.49 46.12
CA ASP A 84 33.56 7.97 47.41
C ASP A 84 32.93 7.09 48.51
N ASN A 85 33.62 6.01 48.90
CA ASN A 85 33.58 5.59 50.30
C ASN A 85 34.88 4.87 50.67
N SER A 86 35.93 5.68 50.85
CA SER A 86 37.09 5.31 51.65
C SER A 86 36.91 5.95 53.02
N ALA A 87 36.34 5.23 53.98
CA ALA A 87 36.55 5.47 55.42
C ALA A 87 35.94 4.34 56.26
N ALA A 88 36.74 3.86 57.21
CA ALA A 88 36.41 3.04 58.38
C ALA A 88 36.27 1.51 58.18
N ASN A 89 37.41 0.82 58.25
CA ASN A 89 37.69 -0.10 59.37
C ASN A 89 39.20 -0.28 59.55
#